data_AF-A0A8H8DHL6-F1
#
_entry.id   AF-A0A8H8DHL6-F1
#
_cell.length_a   1.000
_cell.length_b   1.000
_cell.length_c   1.000
_cell.angle_alpha   90.00
_cell.angle_beta   90.00
_cell.angle_gamma   90.00
#
_symmetry.space_group_name_H-M   'P 1'
#
loop_
_entity.id
_entity.type
_entity.pdbx_description
1 polymer ?
#
loop_
_entity_poly.entity_id
_entity_poly.type
_entity_poly.pdbx_seq_one_letter_code
_entity_poly.pdbx_strand_id
1 'polypeptide(L)'
;QLVSVCATLGEYPVIRYHRPDTPSTTARSNIAGRLASVFQNEMDAFCRLDPSFPPQPATPVPRATILILDRTLDVQAPLLHEFTYQAMVNDLLPIAENGTKYTYTFVGGNGEENVKDVVLDEEDPLWIQVRHTHIAECVKFSVHISMAQECMNLFEKHRIAATAAVEQDMATGEMADSSGPNKNIVADMSAPLATSERLTDSDDTCFADSSYDKVRLLSLYIISKEGVQDDDRRKLLDHARISAAESSAITNLTLLGVRLSKAPKIGKIKEKKKEKKPKRARADDVPYELSRYVPVLKTVLEDCAAGTLDANLFPFTRELQPEMDSSGHETDVDEKGNGQVGTASK
;
A
#
# COMPACT_ATOMS: atom_id res chain seq x y z
N GLN A 1 14.99 -15.36 -1.20
CA GLN A 1 14.90 -13.93 -1.55
C GLN A 1 14.81 -13.05 -0.31
N LEU A 2 13.75 -13.12 0.52
CA LEU A 2 13.67 -12.31 1.75
C LEU A 2 14.87 -12.52 2.70
N VAL A 3 15.30 -13.78 2.90
CA VAL A 3 16.53 -14.07 3.67
C VAL A 3 17.77 -13.40 3.08
N SER A 4 17.88 -13.32 1.75
CA SER A 4 18.99 -12.67 1.08
C SER A 4 19.01 -11.16 1.35
N VAL A 5 17.85 -10.51 1.40
CA VAL A 5 17.74 -9.09 1.80
C VAL A 5 18.25 -8.89 3.22
N CYS A 6 17.79 -9.73 4.16
CA CYS A 6 18.25 -9.70 5.56
C CYS A 6 19.75 -9.96 5.68
N ALA A 7 20.27 -10.96 4.96
CA ALA A 7 21.70 -11.28 4.95
C ALA A 7 22.54 -10.11 4.42
N THR A 8 22.12 -9.46 3.33
CA THR A 8 22.80 -8.28 2.78
C THR A 8 22.77 -7.10 3.72
N LEU A 9 21.67 -6.89 4.44
CA LEU A 9 21.53 -5.80 5.42
C LEU A 9 22.19 -6.12 6.79
N GLY A 10 22.61 -7.36 7.04
CA GLY A 10 23.13 -7.77 8.34
C GLY A 10 22.05 -7.89 9.43
N GLU A 11 20.79 -8.12 9.04
CA GLU A 11 19.66 -8.05 9.96
C GLU A 11 19.07 -9.43 10.28
N TYR A 12 18.84 -9.71 11.57
CA TYR A 12 17.99 -10.82 12.01
C TYR A 12 16.71 -10.27 12.66
N PRO A 13 15.70 -9.90 11.85
CA PRO A 13 14.58 -9.10 12.32
C PRO A 13 13.54 -9.91 13.09
N VAL A 14 12.76 -9.20 13.91
CA VAL A 14 11.47 -9.69 14.39
C VAL A 14 10.49 -9.79 13.22
N ILE A 15 9.82 -10.93 13.07
CA ILE A 15 8.86 -11.14 11.98
C ILE A 15 7.43 -11.03 12.50
N ARG A 16 6.67 -10.12 11.91
CA ARG A 16 5.24 -9.92 12.14
C ARG A 16 4.47 -10.09 10.82
N TYR A 17 3.19 -10.40 10.89
CA TYR A 17 2.39 -10.58 9.67
C TYR A 17 0.94 -10.11 9.84
N HIS A 18 0.32 -9.67 8.75
CA HIS A 18 -1.10 -9.33 8.73
C HIS A 18 -1.97 -10.58 8.89
N ARG A 19 -2.86 -10.56 9.88
CA ARG A 19 -3.90 -11.56 10.11
C ARG A 19 -5.27 -10.88 10.00
N PRO A 20 -5.98 -11.02 8.87
CA PRO A 20 -7.28 -10.38 8.70
C PRO A 20 -8.32 -10.97 9.67
N ASP A 21 -9.13 -10.11 10.29
CA ASP A 21 -10.23 -10.45 11.19
C ASP A 21 -11.45 -10.99 10.39
N THR A 22 -11.23 -12.09 9.68
CA THR A 22 -12.26 -12.77 8.87
C THR A 22 -12.65 -14.09 9.54
N PRO A 23 -13.96 -14.42 9.59
CA PRO A 23 -14.40 -15.71 10.12
C PRO A 23 -13.68 -16.85 9.40
N SER A 24 -13.10 -17.76 10.19
CA SER A 24 -12.20 -18.88 9.88
C SER A 24 -12.58 -19.84 8.72
N THR A 25 -13.65 -19.60 7.97
CA THR A 25 -14.20 -20.54 6.98
C THR A 25 -13.56 -20.48 5.60
N THR A 26 -12.66 -19.52 5.32
CA THR A 26 -11.95 -19.49 4.03
C THR A 26 -10.47 -19.82 4.26
N ALA A 27 -9.96 -20.89 3.65
CA ALA A 27 -8.54 -21.32 3.68
C ALA A 27 -7.51 -20.25 3.26
N ARG A 28 -7.98 -19.06 2.84
CA ARG A 28 -7.20 -17.89 2.41
C ARG A 28 -6.83 -16.93 3.54
N SER A 29 -7.42 -17.07 4.74
CA SER A 29 -7.32 -16.10 5.84
C SER A 29 -5.93 -15.97 6.50
N ASN A 30 -4.88 -16.62 5.98
CA ASN A 30 -3.56 -16.57 6.61
C ASN A 30 -2.37 -16.79 5.65
N ILE A 31 -2.44 -16.30 4.40
CA ILE A 31 -1.31 -16.44 3.47
C ILE A 31 -0.06 -15.72 3.96
N ALA A 32 -0.22 -14.51 4.49
CA ALA A 32 0.86 -13.74 5.09
C ALA A 32 1.51 -14.48 6.25
N GLY A 33 0.73 -15.11 7.14
CA GLY A 33 1.27 -15.90 8.24
C GLY A 33 2.00 -17.17 7.78
N ARG A 34 1.51 -17.86 6.75
CA ARG A 34 2.23 -19.01 6.17
C ARG A 34 3.58 -18.59 5.58
N LEU A 35 3.62 -17.49 4.83
CA LEU A 35 4.86 -16.94 4.28
C LEU A 35 5.80 -16.50 5.40
N ALA A 36 5.29 -15.85 6.43
CA ALA A 36 6.07 -15.44 7.60
C ALA A 36 6.68 -16.64 8.33
N SER A 37 5.95 -17.74 8.51
CA SER A 37 6.48 -18.98 9.10
C SER A 37 7.58 -19.61 8.24
N VAL A 38 7.39 -19.69 6.91
CA VAL A 38 8.43 -20.18 6.00
C VAL A 38 9.67 -19.29 6.07
N PHE A 39 9.47 -17.98 6.01
CA PHE A 39 10.57 -17.01 6.10
C PHE A 39 11.32 -17.12 7.43
N GLN A 40 10.63 -17.26 8.56
CA GLN A 40 11.25 -17.49 9.87
C GLN A 40 12.12 -18.75 9.86
N ASN A 41 11.61 -19.87 9.34
CA ASN A 41 12.35 -21.13 9.32
C ASN A 41 13.62 -21.04 8.48
N GLU A 42 13.55 -20.39 7.32
CA GLU A 42 14.70 -20.18 6.43
C GLU A 42 15.71 -19.21 7.06
N MET A 43 15.24 -18.16 7.74
CA MET A 43 16.11 -17.24 8.47
C MET A 43 16.84 -17.95 9.62
N ASP A 44 16.12 -18.76 10.40
CA ASP A 44 16.71 -19.58 11.46
C ASP A 44 17.73 -20.59 10.89
N ALA A 45 17.44 -21.18 9.72
CA ALA A 45 18.36 -22.09 9.05
C ALA A 45 19.65 -21.38 8.62
N PHE A 46 19.53 -20.17 8.08
CA PHE A 46 20.67 -19.33 7.74
C PHE A 46 21.54 -19.02 8.96
N CYS A 47 20.95 -18.56 10.07
CA CYS A 47 21.70 -18.27 11.31
C CYS A 47 22.34 -19.52 11.95
N ARG A 48 21.78 -20.73 11.73
CA ARG A 48 22.42 -21.99 12.16
C ARG A 48 23.66 -22.32 11.34
N LEU A 49 23.67 -21.96 10.05
CA LEU A 49 24.81 -22.17 9.15
C LEU A 49 25.89 -21.12 9.34
N ASP A 50 25.52 -19.90 9.72
CA ASP A 50 26.43 -18.83 10.09
C ASP A 50 26.17 -18.33 11.52
N PRO A 51 26.82 -18.92 12.54
CA PRO A 51 26.66 -18.50 13.93
C PRO A 51 27.20 -17.10 14.23
N SER A 52 27.95 -16.48 13.31
CA SER A 52 28.43 -15.10 13.47
C SER A 52 27.38 -14.06 13.08
N PHE A 53 26.27 -14.51 12.47
CA PHE A 53 25.14 -13.69 12.09
C PHE A 53 24.07 -13.62 13.20
N PRO A 54 23.43 -12.46 13.44
CA PRO A 54 23.69 -11.16 12.81
C PRO A 54 24.98 -10.52 13.33
N PRO A 55 25.64 -9.63 12.55
CA PRO A 55 26.73 -8.81 13.03
C PRO A 55 26.33 -8.07 14.31
N GLN A 56 27.20 -8.05 15.31
CA GLN A 56 26.94 -7.27 16.52
C GLN A 56 27.01 -5.78 16.20
N PRO A 57 25.95 -5.01 16.50
CA PRO A 57 25.97 -3.58 16.24
C PRO A 57 26.95 -2.89 17.20
N ALA A 58 27.63 -1.84 16.72
CA ALA A 58 28.57 -1.07 17.54
C ALA A 58 27.89 -0.31 18.69
N THR A 59 26.57 -0.09 18.58
CA THR A 59 25.73 0.55 19.58
C THR A 59 24.47 -0.28 19.82
N PRO A 60 23.85 -0.20 21.02
CA PRO A 60 22.56 -0.83 21.26
C PRO A 60 21.52 -0.21 20.31
N VAL A 61 21.07 -0.99 19.33
CA VAL A 61 19.99 -0.62 18.41
C VAL A 61 18.84 -1.60 18.59
N PRO A 62 17.58 -1.13 18.55
CA PRO A 62 16.43 -2.02 18.54
C PRO A 62 16.51 -2.98 17.37
N ARG A 63 16.07 -4.23 17.58
CA ARG A 63 16.01 -5.23 16.52
C ARG A 63 15.09 -4.75 15.40
N ALA A 64 15.55 -4.89 14.15
CA ALA A 64 14.71 -4.59 13.00
C ALA A 64 13.41 -5.41 13.00
N THR A 65 12.35 -4.89 12.38
CA THR A 65 11.08 -5.60 12.23
C THR A 65 10.76 -5.77 10.74
N ILE A 66 10.40 -6.99 10.34
CA ILE A 66 9.80 -7.28 9.03
C ILE A 66 8.30 -7.52 9.22
N LEU A 67 7.50 -6.76 8.47
CA LEU A 67 6.05 -6.93 8.38
C LEU A 67 5.69 -7.62 7.06
N ILE A 68 5.14 -8.83 7.14
CA ILE A 68 4.61 -9.56 5.99
C ILE A 68 3.12 -9.21 5.84
N LEU A 69 2.77 -8.53 4.76
CA LEU A 69 1.42 -8.06 4.48
C LEU A 69 0.87 -8.78 3.25
N ASP A 70 -0.46 -8.77 3.11
CA ASP A 70 -1.13 -9.18 1.89
C ASP A 70 -2.09 -8.06 1.43
N ARG A 71 -2.51 -8.11 0.16
CA ARG A 71 -3.28 -7.02 -0.46
C ARG A 71 -4.65 -6.78 0.19
N THR A 72 -5.18 -7.73 0.96
CA THR A 72 -6.44 -7.54 1.70
C THR A 72 -6.36 -6.46 2.78
N LEU A 73 -5.15 -6.08 3.21
CA LEU A 73 -4.94 -4.97 4.14
C LEU A 73 -5.50 -3.64 3.59
N ASP A 74 -5.32 -3.40 2.29
CA ASP A 74 -5.77 -2.19 1.62
C ASP A 74 -5.98 -2.45 0.13
N VAL A 75 -7.23 -2.69 -0.23
CA VAL A 75 -7.65 -2.89 -1.63
C VAL A 75 -8.00 -1.59 -2.34
N GLN A 76 -8.08 -0.46 -1.63
CA GLN A 76 -8.50 0.83 -2.19
C GLN A 76 -7.31 1.62 -2.75
N ALA A 77 -6.19 1.66 -2.01
CA ALA A 77 -5.01 2.46 -2.40
C ALA A 77 -4.54 2.27 -3.85
N PRO A 78 -4.50 1.05 -4.43
CA PRO A 78 -4.04 0.84 -5.82
C PRO A 78 -5.05 1.28 -6.87
N LEU A 79 -6.29 1.58 -6.48
CA LEU A 79 -7.38 1.94 -7.39
C LEU A 79 -7.57 3.45 -7.47
N LEU A 80 -6.98 4.23 -6.56
CA LEU A 80 -7.14 5.68 -6.51
C LEU A 80 -6.20 6.36 -7.49
N HIS A 81 -6.68 7.39 -8.17
CA HIS A 81 -5.80 8.36 -8.81
C HIS A 81 -5.01 9.10 -7.73
N GLU A 82 -3.68 9.12 -7.88
CA GLU A 82 -2.77 9.74 -6.93
C GLU A 82 -2.00 10.89 -7.61
N PHE A 83 -1.85 12.00 -6.89
CA PHE A 83 -1.36 13.26 -7.43
C PHE A 83 0.04 13.63 -6.92
N THR A 84 0.71 12.71 -6.24
CA THR A 84 2.18 12.78 -6.08
C THR A 84 2.85 12.48 -7.42
N TYR A 85 3.95 13.16 -7.71
CA TYR A 85 4.50 13.21 -9.06
C TYR A 85 4.81 11.82 -9.65
N GLN A 86 5.53 10.97 -8.91
CA GLN A 86 5.85 9.62 -9.36
C GLN A 86 4.60 8.75 -9.57
N ALA A 87 3.62 8.85 -8.67
CA ALA A 87 2.41 8.06 -8.80
C ALA A 87 1.60 8.50 -10.02
N MET A 88 1.41 9.81 -10.19
CA MET A 88 0.66 10.37 -11.31
C MET A 88 1.30 10.06 -12.67
N VAL A 89 2.64 10.19 -12.80
CA VAL A 89 3.31 9.89 -14.08
C VAL A 89 3.21 8.40 -14.42
N ASN A 90 3.30 7.50 -13.43
CA ASN A 90 3.16 6.07 -13.64
C ASN A 90 1.71 5.64 -13.90
N ASP A 91 0.73 6.42 -13.44
CA ASP A 91 -0.69 6.16 -13.67
C ASP A 91 -1.14 6.65 -15.06
N LEU A 92 -0.66 7.84 -15.48
CA LEU A 92 -1.19 8.52 -16.66
C LEU A 92 -0.31 8.41 -17.91
N LEU A 93 1.01 8.29 -17.77
CA LEU A 93 1.93 8.26 -18.91
C LEU A 93 2.37 6.82 -19.22
N PRO A 94 2.77 6.52 -20.46
CA PRO A 94 3.36 5.23 -20.82
C PRO A 94 4.80 5.11 -20.31
N ILE A 95 4.96 4.95 -19.00
CA ILE A 95 6.26 4.69 -18.41
C ILE A 95 6.63 3.22 -18.65
N ALA A 96 7.66 2.99 -19.46
CA ALA A 96 8.20 1.67 -19.75
C ALA A 96 9.09 1.14 -18.61
N GLU A 97 9.57 -0.10 -18.77
CA GLU A 97 10.58 -0.72 -17.90
C GLU A 97 10.20 -0.75 -16.41
N ASN A 98 8.91 -0.98 -16.11
CA ASN A 98 8.36 -1.00 -14.75
C ASN A 98 8.49 0.34 -14.01
N GLY A 99 8.31 1.45 -14.73
CA GLY A 99 8.20 2.77 -14.11
C GLY A 99 9.48 3.61 -14.11
N THR A 100 10.50 3.18 -14.86
CA THR A 100 11.83 3.82 -14.86
C THR A 100 12.18 4.55 -16.14
N LYS A 101 11.43 4.36 -17.23
CA LYS A 101 11.79 4.96 -18.53
C LYS A 101 10.61 5.63 -19.19
N TYR A 102 10.77 6.90 -19.55
CA TYR A 102 9.81 7.65 -20.33
C TYR A 102 10.42 8.13 -21.64
N THR A 103 9.71 7.98 -22.75
CA THR A 103 10.16 8.42 -24.08
C THR A 103 9.14 9.40 -24.62
N TYR A 104 9.58 10.62 -24.94
CA TYR A 104 8.72 11.64 -25.54
C TYR A 104 9.30 12.22 -26.82
N THR A 105 8.42 12.65 -27.72
CA THR A 105 8.77 13.36 -28.95
C THR A 105 8.63 14.86 -28.75
N PHE A 106 9.55 15.64 -29.32
CA PHE A 106 9.47 17.09 -29.35
C PHE A 106 9.95 17.63 -30.69
N VAL A 107 9.39 18.75 -31.12
CA VAL A 107 9.81 19.43 -32.35
C VAL A 107 11.00 20.34 -32.03
N GLY A 108 12.15 20.06 -32.65
CA GLY A 108 13.35 20.87 -32.52
C GLY A 108 13.19 22.23 -33.21
N GLY A 109 14.12 23.16 -32.95
CA GLY A 109 14.08 24.51 -33.57
C GLY A 109 14.18 24.52 -35.10
N ASN A 110 14.55 23.39 -35.72
CA ASN A 110 14.58 23.15 -37.16
C ASN A 110 13.26 22.59 -37.72
N GLY A 111 12.24 22.34 -36.89
CA GLY A 111 10.99 21.72 -37.28
C GLY A 111 11.04 20.18 -37.38
N GLU A 112 12.18 19.55 -37.06
CA GLU A 112 12.30 18.10 -37.05
C GLU A 112 11.80 17.51 -35.73
N GLU A 113 11.06 16.41 -35.81
CA GLU A 113 10.68 15.62 -34.64
C GLU A 113 11.91 14.88 -34.10
N ASN A 114 12.19 15.09 -32.82
CA ASN A 114 13.25 14.45 -32.08
C ASN A 114 12.64 13.59 -30.97
N VAL A 115 13.24 12.43 -30.71
CA VAL A 115 12.84 11.52 -29.62
C VAL A 115 13.84 11.69 -28.48
N LYS A 116 13.35 11.78 -27.25
CA LYS A 116 14.19 11.80 -26.05
C LYS A 116 13.74 10.78 -25.03
N ASP A 117 14.71 10.00 -24.56
CA ASP A 117 14.54 9.09 -23.44
C ASP A 117 14.90 9.81 -22.14
N VAL A 118 14.06 9.61 -21.12
CA VAL A 118 14.24 10.07 -19.74
C VAL A 118 14.26 8.83 -18.85
N VAL A 119 15.31 8.70 -18.05
CA VAL A 119 15.44 7.63 -17.04
C VAL A 119 15.08 8.25 -15.69
N LEU A 120 14.17 7.58 -14.97
CA LEU A 120 13.63 7.99 -13.68
C LEU A 120 14.22 7.08 -12.59
N ASP A 121 15.44 7.38 -12.17
CA ASP A 121 16.19 6.58 -11.20
C ASP A 121 16.83 7.45 -10.11
N GLU A 122 17.55 6.81 -9.18
CA GLU A 122 18.22 7.50 -8.07
C GLU A 122 19.49 8.27 -8.52
N GLU A 123 19.86 8.25 -9.81
CA GLU A 123 20.98 9.04 -10.33
C GLU A 123 20.54 10.45 -10.75
N ASP A 124 19.23 10.69 -10.94
CA ASP A 124 18.66 12.02 -11.15
C ASP A 124 18.32 12.68 -9.78
N PRO A 125 19.11 13.66 -9.30
CA PRO A 125 18.87 14.31 -8.02
C PRO A 125 17.56 15.10 -8.01
N LEU A 126 17.15 15.60 -9.18
CA LEU A 126 15.92 16.34 -9.31
C LEU A 126 14.73 15.39 -9.15
N TRP A 127 14.77 14.23 -9.79
CA TRP A 127 13.75 13.19 -9.60
C TRP A 127 13.60 12.81 -8.13
N ILE A 128 14.71 12.51 -7.43
CA ILE A 128 14.69 12.19 -6.00
C ILE A 128 14.00 13.29 -5.19
N GLN A 129 14.28 14.55 -5.52
CA GLN A 129 13.73 15.70 -4.82
C GLN A 129 12.22 15.86 -5.03
N VAL A 130 11.70 15.60 -6.23
CA VAL A 130 10.31 15.93 -6.59
C VAL A 130 9.36 14.74 -6.68
N ARG A 131 9.86 13.50 -6.76
CA ARG A 131 9.04 12.29 -7.03
C ARG A 131 7.88 12.06 -6.06
N HIS A 132 7.99 12.55 -4.82
CA HIS A 132 6.96 12.38 -3.79
C HIS A 132 6.22 13.67 -3.45
N THR A 133 6.50 14.79 -4.13
CA THR A 133 5.76 16.04 -3.93
C THR A 133 4.50 16.04 -4.79
N HIS A 134 3.55 16.89 -4.44
CA HIS A 134 2.32 17.03 -5.21
C HIS A 134 2.61 17.63 -6.60
N ILE A 135 1.89 17.20 -7.64
CA ILE A 135 2.09 17.64 -9.02
C ILE A 135 2.05 19.17 -9.17
N ALA A 136 1.19 19.84 -8.39
CA ALA A 136 1.08 21.31 -8.37
C ALA A 136 2.38 22.03 -7.96
N GLU A 137 3.27 21.35 -7.24
CA GLU A 137 4.57 21.88 -6.82
C GLU A 137 5.69 21.56 -7.82
N CYS A 138 5.47 20.55 -8.69
CA CYS A 138 6.47 20.03 -9.63
C CYS A 138 6.64 20.86 -10.91
N VAL A 139 5.66 21.71 -11.25
CA VAL A 139 5.65 22.54 -12.48
C VAL A 139 6.77 23.60 -12.54
N LYS A 140 7.69 23.62 -11.56
CA LYS A 140 8.81 24.56 -11.46
C LYS A 140 10.14 24.05 -12.02
N PHE A 141 10.24 22.79 -12.48
CA PHE A 141 11.52 22.14 -12.82
C PHE A 141 11.64 21.65 -14.27
N SER A 142 12.65 22.10 -15.03
CA SER A 142 12.70 22.08 -16.52
C SER A 142 12.40 20.75 -17.25
N VAL A 143 12.99 19.61 -16.87
CA VAL A 143 12.72 18.31 -17.54
C VAL A 143 11.39 17.72 -17.08
N HIS A 144 11.10 17.82 -15.78
CA HIS A 144 9.83 17.38 -15.21
C HIS A 144 8.65 18.24 -15.62
N ILE A 145 8.87 19.48 -16.08
CA ILE A 145 7.82 20.36 -16.62
C ILE A 145 7.12 19.68 -17.80
N SER A 146 7.85 19.03 -18.73
CA SER A 146 7.23 18.43 -19.91
C SER A 146 6.30 17.27 -19.52
N MET A 147 6.79 16.33 -18.69
CA MET A 147 5.98 15.23 -18.17
C MET A 147 4.82 15.71 -17.29
N ALA A 148 5.06 16.71 -16.43
CA ALA A 148 4.04 17.28 -15.57
C ALA A 148 2.94 17.99 -16.39
N GLN A 149 3.32 18.73 -17.43
CA GLN A 149 2.38 19.34 -18.37
C GLN A 149 1.54 18.28 -19.08
N GLU A 150 2.16 17.18 -19.52
CA GLU A 150 1.44 16.08 -20.16
C GLU A 150 0.46 15.40 -19.20
N CYS A 151 0.87 15.16 -17.94
CA CYS A 151 -0.02 14.69 -16.89
C CYS A 151 -1.20 15.65 -16.68
N MET A 152 -0.96 16.96 -16.65
CA MET A 152 -2.01 17.96 -16.50
C MET A 152 -2.94 18.02 -17.71
N ASN A 153 -2.42 17.87 -18.93
CA ASN A 153 -3.21 17.79 -20.14
C ASN A 153 -4.14 16.56 -20.10
N LEU A 154 -3.63 15.39 -19.67
CA LEU A 154 -4.45 14.19 -19.49
C LEU A 154 -5.47 14.37 -18.36
N PHE A 155 -5.07 14.99 -17.24
CA PHE A 155 -5.94 15.30 -16.12
C PHE A 155 -7.16 16.13 -16.55
N GLU A 156 -6.96 17.15 -17.38
CA GLU A 156 -8.02 17.98 -17.94
C GLU A 156 -8.83 17.24 -19.01
N LYS A 157 -8.14 16.61 -19.97
CA LYS A 157 -8.75 15.90 -21.11
C LYS A 157 -9.68 14.77 -20.65
N HIS A 158 -9.22 13.94 -19.72
CA HIS A 158 -10.00 12.82 -19.18
C HIS A 158 -10.92 13.21 -18.02
N ARG A 159 -10.95 14.49 -17.64
CA ARG A 159 -11.74 15.02 -16.50
C ARG A 159 -11.46 14.25 -15.20
N ILE A 160 -10.19 13.91 -14.97
CA ILE A 160 -9.75 13.09 -13.83
C ILE A 160 -10.15 13.74 -12.51
N ALA A 161 -10.19 15.08 -12.44
CA ALA A 161 -10.69 15.81 -11.27
C ALA A 161 -12.07 15.32 -10.79
N ALA A 162 -13.01 15.09 -11.72
CA ALA A 162 -14.36 14.65 -11.39
C ALA A 162 -14.37 13.20 -10.90
N THR A 163 -13.61 12.32 -11.55
CA THR A 163 -13.45 10.92 -11.13
C THR A 163 -12.79 10.84 -9.76
N ALA A 164 -11.66 11.52 -9.56
CA ALA A 164 -10.90 11.53 -8.32
C ALA A 164 -11.70 12.10 -7.14
N ALA A 165 -12.55 13.11 -7.35
CA ALA A 165 -13.43 13.60 -6.28
C ALA A 165 -14.34 12.50 -5.73
N VAL A 166 -14.97 11.73 -6.63
CA VAL A 166 -15.85 10.60 -6.28
C VAL A 166 -15.05 9.46 -5.65
N GLU A 167 -13.85 9.18 -6.17
CA GLU A 167 -12.93 8.20 -5.59
C GLU A 167 -12.57 8.54 -4.14
N GLN A 168 -12.21 9.81 -3.86
CA GLN A 168 -11.86 10.28 -2.52
C GLN A 168 -13.06 10.22 -1.56
N ASP A 169 -14.26 10.55 -2.03
CA ASP A 169 -15.49 10.41 -1.24
C ASP A 169 -15.77 8.95 -0.86
N MET A 170 -15.55 8.01 -1.80
CA MET A 170 -15.71 6.58 -1.53
C MET A 170 -14.63 6.05 -0.58
N ALA A 171 -13.38 6.42 -0.82
CA ALA A 171 -12.24 5.87 -0.10
C ALA A 171 -12.09 6.42 1.31
N THR A 172 -12.41 7.70 1.53
CA THR A 172 -12.43 8.30 2.88
C THR A 172 -13.76 8.08 3.59
N GLY A 173 -14.84 7.85 2.84
CA GLY A 173 -16.19 7.70 3.36
C GLY A 173 -16.86 9.02 3.75
N GLU A 174 -16.28 10.17 3.38
CA GLU A 174 -16.81 11.51 3.63
C GLU A 174 -16.50 12.49 2.49
N MET A 175 -17.32 13.53 2.34
CA MET A 175 -17.13 14.61 1.36
C MET A 175 -15.99 15.56 1.74
N ALA A 176 -15.47 16.32 0.78
CA ALA A 176 -14.32 17.22 0.96
C ALA A 176 -14.51 18.24 2.10
N ASP A 177 -15.74 18.75 2.23
CA ASP A 177 -16.18 19.69 3.26
C ASP A 177 -16.39 19.04 4.65
N SER A 178 -16.12 17.74 4.78
CA SER A 178 -16.34 16.96 6.01
C SER A 178 -17.80 16.87 6.46
N SER A 179 -18.76 17.13 5.57
CA SER A 179 -20.20 17.04 5.86
C SER A 179 -20.74 15.59 5.99
N GLY A 180 -19.83 14.61 5.97
CA GLY A 180 -20.13 13.19 6.13
C GLY A 180 -20.24 12.46 4.79
N PRO A 181 -20.84 11.25 4.77
CA PRO A 181 -20.82 10.39 3.59
C PRO A 181 -21.63 10.98 2.44
N ASN A 182 -21.08 10.88 1.23
CA ASN A 182 -21.78 11.27 0.01
C ASN A 182 -22.99 10.35 -0.24
N LYS A 183 -24.19 10.92 -0.16
CA LYS A 183 -25.47 10.21 -0.38
C LYS A 183 -25.82 10.05 -1.85
N ASN A 184 -25.22 10.86 -2.72
CA ASN A 184 -25.51 10.93 -4.15
C ASN A 184 -24.43 10.24 -5.00
N ILE A 185 -23.56 9.43 -4.40
CA ILE A 185 -22.40 8.83 -5.07
C ILE A 185 -22.72 8.15 -6.40
N VAL A 186 -23.87 7.49 -6.53
CA VAL A 186 -24.29 6.82 -7.79
C VAL A 186 -24.57 7.85 -8.90
N ALA A 187 -25.17 8.99 -8.55
CA ALA A 187 -25.37 10.09 -9.49
C ALA A 187 -24.04 10.75 -9.85
N ASP A 188 -23.14 10.94 -8.89
CA ASP A 188 -21.84 11.56 -9.14
C ASP A 188 -20.93 10.66 -9.99
N MET A 189 -21.08 9.34 -9.90
CA MET A 189 -20.42 8.37 -10.79
C MET A 189 -20.97 8.39 -12.22
N SER A 190 -22.20 8.89 -12.46
CA SER A 190 -22.85 8.76 -13.77
C SER A 190 -22.08 9.47 -14.88
N ALA A 191 -21.56 10.67 -14.63
CA ALA A 191 -20.77 11.43 -15.59
C ALA A 191 -19.40 10.77 -15.88
N PRO A 192 -18.57 10.43 -14.86
CA PRO A 192 -17.34 9.67 -15.07
C PRO A 192 -17.53 8.35 -15.84
N LEU A 193 -18.60 7.59 -15.53
CA LEU A 193 -18.89 6.33 -16.22
C LEU A 193 -19.38 6.52 -17.66
N ALA A 194 -20.05 7.64 -17.93
CA ALA A 194 -20.57 7.97 -19.26
C ALA A 194 -19.50 8.52 -20.21
N THR A 195 -18.37 9.00 -19.69
CA THR A 195 -17.21 9.40 -20.51
C THR A 195 -16.77 8.19 -21.33
N SER A 196 -17.12 8.16 -22.62
CA SER A 196 -16.86 7.02 -23.52
C SER A 196 -15.99 7.45 -24.69
N GLU A 197 -15.07 8.38 -24.47
CA GLU A 197 -13.98 8.59 -25.40
C GLU A 197 -13.00 7.42 -25.24
N ARG A 198 -13.39 6.26 -25.81
CA ARG A 198 -12.41 5.36 -26.39
C ARG A 198 -11.68 6.22 -27.40
N LEU A 199 -10.50 6.72 -27.04
CA LEU A 199 -9.62 7.38 -27.98
C LEU A 199 -9.33 6.35 -29.07
N THR A 200 -10.04 6.45 -30.18
CA THR A 200 -9.84 5.63 -31.38
C THR A 200 -8.75 6.20 -32.28
N ASP A 201 -7.96 7.14 -31.78
CA ASP A 201 -6.81 7.62 -32.52
C ASP A 201 -5.64 6.67 -32.25
N SER A 202 -5.06 6.24 -33.36
CA SER A 202 -4.12 5.14 -33.59
C SER A 202 -2.76 5.21 -32.86
N ASP A 203 -2.67 5.87 -31.71
CA ASP A 203 -1.49 5.83 -30.86
C ASP A 203 -1.76 4.91 -29.67
N ASP A 204 -1.31 3.67 -29.83
CA ASP A 204 -1.30 2.53 -28.89
C ASP A 204 -0.46 2.81 -27.61
N THR A 205 -0.30 4.09 -27.23
CA THR A 205 0.64 4.59 -26.21
C THR A 205 -0.05 5.20 -25.00
N CYS A 206 -1.37 5.38 -24.98
CA CYS A 206 -2.05 5.85 -23.76
C CYS A 206 -2.42 4.67 -22.85
N PHE A 207 -1.65 4.46 -21.78
CA PHE A 207 -1.96 3.48 -20.73
C PHE A 207 -3.20 3.88 -19.90
N ALA A 208 -3.56 5.16 -19.90
CA ALA A 208 -4.81 5.69 -19.36
C ALA A 208 -5.98 5.41 -20.33
N ASP A 209 -6.30 4.13 -20.53
CA ASP A 209 -7.56 3.76 -21.19
C ASP A 209 -8.70 4.14 -20.24
N SER A 210 -9.62 4.99 -20.72
CA SER A 210 -10.85 5.36 -20.02
C SER A 210 -11.67 4.15 -19.53
N SER A 211 -11.45 2.96 -20.09
CA SER A 211 -12.01 1.70 -19.58
C SER A 211 -11.52 1.36 -18.17
N TYR A 212 -10.24 1.58 -17.85
CA TYR A 212 -9.67 1.29 -16.53
C TYR A 212 -10.25 2.20 -15.45
N ASP A 213 -10.47 3.48 -15.75
CA ASP A 213 -11.10 4.42 -14.81
C ASP A 213 -12.49 3.94 -14.37
N LYS A 214 -13.27 3.39 -15.30
CA LYS A 214 -14.59 2.82 -15.00
C LYS A 214 -14.46 1.60 -14.10
N VAL A 215 -13.51 0.72 -14.39
CA VAL A 215 -13.25 -0.46 -13.57
C VAL A 215 -12.79 -0.07 -12.17
N ARG A 216 -11.88 0.91 -12.04
CA ARG A 216 -11.41 1.46 -10.75
C ARG A 216 -12.57 2.03 -9.95
N LEU A 217 -13.37 2.91 -10.56
CA LEU A 217 -14.49 3.58 -9.91
C LEU A 217 -15.57 2.59 -9.45
N LEU A 218 -15.93 1.61 -10.30
CA LEU A 218 -16.88 0.56 -9.94
C LEU A 218 -16.34 -0.37 -8.84
N SER A 219 -15.05 -0.67 -8.88
CA SER A 219 -14.37 -1.47 -7.85
C SER A 219 -14.40 -0.76 -6.50
N LEU A 220 -14.02 0.52 -6.46
CA LEU A 220 -14.10 1.38 -5.27
C LEU A 220 -15.54 1.52 -4.75
N TYR A 221 -16.52 1.60 -5.64
CA TYR A 221 -17.93 1.62 -5.25
C TYR A 221 -18.36 0.32 -4.56
N ILE A 222 -18.00 -0.83 -5.12
CA ILE A 222 -18.31 -2.14 -4.53
C ILE A 222 -17.62 -2.30 -3.17
N ILE A 223 -16.34 -1.90 -3.07
CA ILE A 223 -15.56 -1.95 -1.83
C ILE A 223 -16.20 -1.04 -0.77
N SER A 224 -16.47 0.22 -1.09
CA SER A 224 -17.01 1.21 -0.14
C SER A 224 -18.44 0.90 0.33
N LYS A 225 -19.24 0.18 -0.47
CA LYS A 225 -20.59 -0.28 -0.09
C LYS A 225 -20.60 -1.63 0.64
N GLU A 226 -19.45 -2.25 0.83
CA GLU A 226 -19.31 -3.62 1.38
C GLU A 226 -20.17 -4.64 0.60
N GLY A 227 -20.22 -4.46 -0.72
CA GLY A 227 -21.05 -5.23 -1.64
C GLY A 227 -22.32 -4.49 -2.12
N VAL A 228 -22.73 -4.85 -3.33
CA VAL A 228 -23.86 -4.26 -4.05
C VAL A 228 -24.83 -5.38 -4.43
N GLN A 229 -26.14 -5.13 -4.40
CA GLN A 229 -27.11 -6.14 -4.82
C GLN A 229 -26.86 -6.56 -6.28
N ASP A 230 -27.04 -7.84 -6.59
CA ASP A 230 -26.64 -8.38 -7.91
C ASP A 230 -27.37 -7.71 -9.07
N ASP A 231 -28.65 -7.35 -8.89
CA ASP A 231 -29.42 -6.61 -9.90
C ASP A 231 -28.88 -5.20 -10.14
N ASP A 232 -28.56 -4.47 -9.06
CA ASP A 232 -28.03 -3.11 -9.15
C ASP A 232 -26.61 -3.11 -9.71
N ARG A 233 -25.78 -4.09 -9.32
CA ARG A 233 -24.43 -4.27 -9.86
C ARG A 233 -24.50 -4.54 -11.36
N ARG A 234 -25.36 -5.45 -11.82
CA ARG A 234 -25.55 -5.72 -13.26
C ARG A 234 -25.93 -4.46 -14.03
N LYS A 235 -26.92 -3.71 -13.55
CA LYS A 235 -27.34 -2.44 -14.18
C LYS A 235 -26.20 -1.41 -14.27
N LEU A 236 -25.36 -1.31 -13.23
CA LEU A 236 -24.22 -0.40 -13.22
C LEU A 236 -23.16 -0.81 -14.26
N LEU A 237 -22.82 -2.11 -14.34
CA LEU A 237 -21.87 -2.62 -15.33
C LEU A 237 -22.39 -2.45 -16.76
N ASP A 238 -23.68 -2.72 -16.98
CA ASP A 238 -24.34 -2.55 -18.29
C ASP A 238 -24.37 -1.08 -18.72
N HIS A 239 -24.70 -0.17 -17.79
CA HIS A 239 -24.71 1.28 -18.04
C HIS A 239 -23.30 1.80 -18.39
N ALA A 240 -22.28 1.31 -17.70
CA ALA A 240 -20.88 1.69 -17.96
C ALA A 240 -20.27 1.00 -19.19
N ARG A 241 -21.00 0.06 -19.84
CA ARG A 241 -20.57 -0.72 -21.01
C ARG A 241 -19.30 -1.54 -20.75
N ILE A 242 -19.21 -2.13 -19.57
CA ILE A 242 -18.05 -2.92 -19.13
C ILE A 242 -17.91 -4.19 -19.96
N SER A 243 -16.70 -4.47 -20.44
CA SER A 243 -16.41 -5.68 -21.21
C SER A 243 -16.40 -6.94 -20.34
N ALA A 244 -16.45 -8.13 -20.96
CA ALA A 244 -16.40 -9.39 -20.21
C ALA A 244 -15.08 -9.57 -19.43
N ALA A 245 -13.96 -9.09 -20.00
CA ALA A 245 -12.66 -9.14 -19.34
C ALA A 245 -12.61 -8.21 -18.12
N GLU A 246 -13.09 -6.97 -18.27
CA GLU A 246 -13.20 -5.99 -17.17
C GLU A 246 -14.16 -6.49 -16.07
N SER A 247 -15.30 -7.07 -16.43
CA SER A 247 -16.23 -7.68 -15.47
C SER A 247 -15.59 -8.84 -14.71
N SER A 248 -14.70 -9.60 -15.36
CA SER A 248 -13.94 -10.67 -14.70
C SER A 248 -12.93 -10.08 -13.72
N ALA A 249 -12.28 -8.97 -14.05
CA ALA A 249 -11.38 -8.26 -13.13
C ALA A 249 -12.12 -7.78 -11.87
N ILE A 250 -13.30 -7.19 -12.01
CA ILE A 250 -14.16 -6.79 -10.87
C ILE A 250 -14.55 -8.03 -10.05
N THR A 251 -14.91 -9.13 -10.71
CA THR A 251 -15.29 -10.38 -10.01
C THR A 251 -14.13 -10.98 -9.21
N ASN A 252 -12.91 -10.87 -9.73
CA ASN A 252 -11.69 -11.36 -9.11
C ASN A 252 -11.29 -10.59 -7.84
N LEU A 253 -11.91 -9.45 -7.54
CA LEU A 253 -11.75 -8.79 -6.22
C LEU A 253 -12.16 -9.71 -5.07
N THR A 254 -13.02 -10.70 -5.30
CA THR A 254 -13.34 -11.76 -4.32
C THR A 254 -12.14 -12.60 -3.91
N LEU A 255 -11.11 -12.69 -4.76
CA LEU A 255 -9.85 -13.35 -4.43
C LEU A 255 -9.05 -12.54 -3.40
N LEU A 256 -9.27 -11.23 -3.35
CA LEU A 256 -8.70 -10.29 -2.39
C LEU A 256 -9.64 -10.01 -1.18
N GLY A 257 -10.63 -10.88 -0.95
CA GLY A 257 -11.51 -10.78 0.21
C GLY A 257 -12.64 -9.74 0.08
N VAL A 258 -12.78 -9.09 -1.07
CA VAL A 258 -13.87 -8.14 -1.32
C VAL A 258 -15.19 -8.89 -1.51
N ARG A 259 -16.26 -8.40 -0.86
CA ARG A 259 -17.61 -8.93 -1.05
C ARG A 259 -18.28 -8.19 -2.20
N LEU A 260 -18.71 -8.90 -3.24
CA LEU A 260 -19.42 -8.28 -4.37
C LEU A 260 -20.90 -8.05 -4.07
N SER A 261 -21.50 -8.90 -3.24
CA SER A 261 -22.92 -8.90 -2.91
C SER A 261 -23.14 -8.71 -1.41
N LYS A 262 -24.20 -7.99 -1.04
CA LYS A 262 -24.54 -7.78 0.38
C LYS A 262 -24.90 -9.12 1.02
N ALA A 263 -24.35 -9.39 2.19
CA ALA A 263 -24.72 -10.56 2.96
C ALA A 263 -26.22 -10.50 3.35
N PRO A 264 -26.96 -11.62 3.30
CA PRO A 264 -28.31 -11.67 3.84
C PRO A 264 -28.28 -11.31 5.33
N LYS A 265 -29.20 -10.44 5.77
CA LYS A 265 -29.34 -10.03 7.18
C LYS A 265 -29.88 -11.21 8.00
N ILE A 266 -29.04 -12.20 8.28
CA ILE A 266 -29.36 -13.25 9.26
C ILE A 266 -29.15 -12.62 10.64
N GLY A 267 -30.22 -12.61 11.44
CA GLY A 267 -30.29 -12.39 12.90
C GLY A 267 -29.24 -11.47 13.55
N LYS A 268 -29.72 -10.37 14.14
CA LYS A 268 -28.97 -9.42 14.98
C LYS A 268 -27.94 -10.10 15.92
N ILE A 269 -26.70 -10.24 15.48
CA ILE A 269 -25.53 -10.18 16.35
C ILE A 269 -24.83 -8.89 15.96
N LYS A 270 -24.93 -7.89 16.84
CA LYS A 270 -24.17 -6.64 16.74
C LYS A 270 -22.71 -6.95 17.11
N GLU A 271 -22.01 -7.70 16.27
CA GLU A 271 -20.56 -7.55 16.24
C GLU A 271 -20.29 -6.21 15.58
N LYS A 272 -19.96 -5.21 16.41
CA LYS A 272 -19.35 -3.98 15.92
C LYS A 272 -18.01 -4.40 15.33
N LYS A 273 -17.99 -4.75 14.04
CA LYS A 273 -16.76 -4.93 13.27
C LYS A 273 -16.05 -3.58 13.30
N LYS A 274 -15.11 -3.40 14.23
CA LYS A 274 -14.22 -2.24 14.29
C LYS A 274 -13.15 -2.44 13.21
N GLU A 275 -13.56 -2.54 11.95
CA GLU A 275 -12.61 -2.22 10.89
C GLU A 275 -12.32 -0.72 11.05
N LYS A 276 -11.06 -0.39 11.37
CA LYS A 276 -10.59 0.99 11.38
C LYS A 276 -10.89 1.53 9.98
N LYS A 277 -11.94 2.34 9.84
CA LYS A 277 -12.18 3.05 8.59
C LYS A 277 -10.89 3.77 8.19
N PRO A 278 -10.53 3.76 6.89
CA PRO A 278 -9.36 4.47 6.41
C PRO A 278 -9.39 5.90 6.96
N LYS A 279 -8.29 6.30 7.60
CA LYS A 279 -8.20 7.62 8.21
C LYS A 279 -7.98 8.64 7.10
N ARG A 280 -8.73 9.75 7.15
CA ARG A 280 -8.41 10.94 6.36
C ARG A 280 -7.05 11.49 6.81
N ALA A 281 -6.29 12.05 5.87
CA ALA A 281 -5.09 12.83 6.20
C ALA A 281 -5.47 13.98 7.14
N ARG A 282 -4.59 14.35 8.09
CA ARG A 282 -4.84 15.57 8.86
C ARG A 282 -4.85 16.73 7.87
N ALA A 283 -5.77 17.68 8.04
CA ALA A 283 -5.90 18.82 7.13
C ALA A 283 -4.59 19.62 7.00
N ASP A 284 -3.76 19.61 8.05
CA ASP A 284 -2.43 20.24 8.06
C ASP A 284 -1.38 19.47 7.24
N ASP A 285 -1.58 18.17 6.97
CA ASP A 285 -0.63 17.31 6.26
C ASP A 285 -0.85 17.33 4.74
N VAL A 286 -2.09 17.54 4.26
CA VAL A 286 -2.42 17.55 2.82
C VAL A 286 -3.50 18.60 2.52
N PRO A 287 -3.15 19.75 1.91
CA PRO A 287 -4.10 20.84 1.62
C PRO A 287 -4.96 20.57 0.38
N TYR A 288 -4.83 19.42 -0.26
CA TYR A 288 -5.44 19.10 -1.56
C TYR A 288 -6.70 18.23 -1.40
N GLU A 289 -7.85 18.71 -1.88
CA GLU A 289 -9.14 18.02 -1.76
C GLU A 289 -9.20 16.66 -2.50
N LEU A 290 -8.36 16.50 -3.53
CA LEU A 290 -8.26 15.29 -4.34
C LEU A 290 -7.25 14.26 -3.79
N SER A 291 -6.57 14.55 -2.68
CA SER A 291 -5.53 13.69 -2.07
C SER A 291 -5.77 13.44 -0.57
N ARG A 292 -7.05 13.24 -0.18
CA ARG A 292 -7.45 13.11 1.23
C ARG A 292 -7.19 11.72 1.83
N TYR A 293 -7.20 10.69 1.01
CA TYR A 293 -7.00 9.30 1.43
C TYR A 293 -5.59 9.07 1.94
N VAL A 294 -5.46 8.37 3.07
CA VAL A 294 -4.17 7.90 3.59
C VAL A 294 -4.10 6.39 3.44
N PRO A 295 -3.11 5.85 2.71
CA PRO A 295 -2.90 4.41 2.63
C PRO A 295 -2.80 3.78 4.01
N VAL A 296 -3.51 2.66 4.22
CA VAL A 296 -3.51 1.95 5.52
C VAL A 296 -2.08 1.58 5.93
N LEU A 297 -1.22 1.30 4.96
CA LEU A 297 0.19 1.03 5.16
C LEU A 297 0.92 2.13 5.94
N LYS A 298 0.62 3.42 5.71
CA LYS A 298 1.23 4.53 6.46
C LYS A 298 0.92 4.42 7.95
N THR A 299 -0.34 4.22 8.30
CA THR A 299 -0.76 4.04 9.71
C THR A 299 -0.16 2.78 10.32
N VAL A 300 -0.06 1.68 9.57
CA VAL A 300 0.59 0.45 10.06
C VAL A 300 2.07 0.69 10.36
N LEU A 301 2.78 1.42 9.50
CA LEU A 301 4.19 1.76 9.71
C LEU A 301 4.38 2.72 10.90
N GLU A 302 3.53 3.74 11.03
CA GLU A 302 3.53 4.66 12.18
C GLU A 302 3.26 3.93 13.50
N ASP A 303 2.21 3.09 13.54
CA ASP A 303 1.87 2.27 14.72
C ASP A 303 3.02 1.28 15.04
N CYS A 304 3.72 0.75 14.02
CA CYS A 304 4.88 -0.14 14.19
C CYS A 304 6.08 0.61 14.79
N ALA A 305 6.42 1.78 14.24
CA ALA A 305 7.52 2.61 14.72
C ALA A 305 7.28 3.11 16.15
N ALA A 306 6.01 3.38 16.51
CA ALA A 306 5.61 3.78 17.85
C ALA A 306 5.48 2.59 18.84
N GLY A 307 5.63 1.34 18.39
CA GLY A 307 5.43 0.14 19.23
C GLY A 307 3.99 -0.10 19.66
N THR A 308 3.01 0.51 18.99
CA THR A 308 1.57 0.44 19.32
C THR A 308 0.75 -0.42 18.35
N LEU A 309 1.42 -1.04 17.37
CA LEU A 309 0.77 -1.90 16.38
C LEU A 309 0.08 -3.11 17.02
N ASP A 310 -1.21 -3.27 16.74
CA ASP A 310 -2.10 -4.29 17.29
C ASP A 310 -1.53 -5.72 17.11
N ALA A 311 -1.31 -6.43 18.22
CA ALA A 311 -0.74 -7.77 18.21
C ALA A 311 -1.72 -8.88 17.77
N ASN A 312 -3.02 -8.63 17.78
CA ASN A 312 -4.02 -9.59 17.29
C ASN A 312 -4.09 -9.56 15.76
N LEU A 313 -4.06 -8.35 15.19
CA LEU A 313 -4.05 -8.12 13.73
C LEU A 313 -2.66 -8.30 13.11
N PHE A 314 -1.60 -8.00 13.86
CA PHE A 314 -0.21 -8.14 13.43
C PHE A 314 0.59 -8.98 14.43
N PRO A 315 0.24 -10.26 14.61
CA PRO A 315 0.97 -11.18 15.49
C PRO A 315 2.42 -11.35 15.07
N PHE A 316 3.23 -11.78 16.03
CA PHE A 316 4.58 -12.28 15.80
C PHE A 316 4.54 -13.73 15.30
N THR A 317 5.57 -14.15 14.57
CA THR A 317 5.80 -15.58 14.25
C THR A 317 6.23 -16.37 15.47
N ARG A 318 6.93 -15.73 16.42
CA ARG A 318 7.40 -16.30 17.69
C ARG A 318 7.14 -15.31 18.82
N GLU A 319 6.95 -15.81 20.04
CA GLU A 319 6.94 -14.96 21.22
C GLU A 319 8.30 -14.25 21.35
N LEU A 320 8.27 -12.95 21.63
CA LEU A 320 9.47 -12.18 21.93
C LEU A 320 10.08 -12.75 23.20
N GLN A 321 11.32 -13.25 23.13
CA GLN A 321 12.08 -13.50 24.35
C GLN A 321 12.39 -12.15 25.00
N PRO A 322 12.17 -11.98 26.32
CA PRO A 322 12.59 -10.76 27.01
C PRO A 322 14.09 -10.59 26.80
N GLU A 323 14.51 -9.38 26.43
CA GLU A 323 15.93 -9.04 26.27
C GLU A 323 16.64 -9.43 27.56
N MET A 324 17.56 -10.40 27.49
CA MET A 324 18.43 -10.68 28.62
C MET A 324 19.34 -9.48 28.78
N ASP A 325 19.08 -8.67 29.81
CA ASP A 325 19.99 -7.62 30.27
C ASP A 325 21.40 -8.20 30.35
N SER A 326 22.26 -7.80 29.42
CA SER A 326 23.70 -8.02 29.50
C SER A 326 24.28 -7.06 30.54
N SER A 327 23.91 -7.25 31.80
CA SER A 327 24.68 -6.73 32.93
C SER A 327 25.47 -7.90 33.51
N GLY A 328 26.58 -8.21 32.83
CA GLY A 328 27.66 -8.96 33.45
C GLY A 328 28.25 -8.10 34.56
N HIS A 329 27.67 -8.16 35.75
CA HIS A 329 28.36 -7.74 36.96
C HIS A 329 29.24 -8.92 37.39
N GLU A 330 30.48 -8.90 36.92
CA GLU A 330 31.57 -9.57 37.62
C GLU A 330 31.61 -9.00 39.04
N THR A 331 31.10 -9.75 40.01
CA THR A 331 31.53 -9.57 41.40
C THR A 331 32.61 -10.60 41.66
N ASP A 332 33.85 -10.16 41.46
CA ASP A 332 35.01 -10.69 42.17
C ASP A 332 34.68 -10.68 43.67
N VAL A 333 34.70 -11.86 44.29
CA VAL A 333 34.78 -12.00 45.74
C VAL A 333 36.03 -12.82 46.04
N ASP A 334 37.14 -12.09 46.15
CA ASP A 334 38.31 -12.51 46.90
C ASP A 334 38.05 -12.21 48.39
N GLU A 335 38.00 -13.23 49.26
CA GLU A 335 38.73 -13.18 50.54
C GLU A 335 38.73 -14.54 51.29
N LYS A 336 39.93 -15.12 51.35
CA LYS A 336 40.63 -15.66 52.53
C LYS A 336 39.84 -16.43 53.60
N GLY A 337 40.05 -17.74 53.58
CA GLY A 337 40.63 -18.54 54.67
C GLY A 337 40.10 -18.38 56.10
N ASN A 338 39.50 -19.45 56.63
CA ASN A 338 39.98 -20.07 57.86
C ASN A 338 39.46 -21.51 57.99
N GLY A 339 40.32 -22.44 58.37
CA GLY A 339 39.97 -23.84 58.54
C GLY A 339 39.19 -24.11 59.83
N GLN A 340 38.37 -25.15 59.84
CA GLN A 340 38.30 -26.06 60.98
C GLN A 340 37.66 -27.41 60.64
N VAL A 341 38.32 -28.44 61.14
CA VAL A 341 37.99 -29.87 61.16
C VAL A 341 36.74 -30.13 62.01
N GLY A 342 35.89 -31.07 61.61
CA GLY A 342 34.79 -31.54 62.47
C GLY A 342 33.91 -32.67 61.90
N THR A 343 34.44 -33.89 61.93
CA THR A 343 33.78 -35.17 62.28
C THR A 343 32.25 -35.37 62.16
N ALA A 344 31.89 -36.36 61.33
CA ALA A 344 31.11 -37.57 61.64
C ALA A 344 29.60 -37.54 62.04
N SER A 345 28.90 -38.50 61.41
CA SER A 345 27.65 -39.19 61.81
C SER A 345 26.35 -38.36 61.69
N LYS A 346 25.28 -38.82 61.04
CA LYS A 346 24.70 -40.17 60.87
C LYS A 346 23.89 -40.24 59.58
#